data_AF-A0A0G4LQ84-F1
#
_entry.id   AF-A0A0G4LQ84-F1
#
_cell.length_a   1.000
_cell.length_b   1.000
_cell.length_c   1.000
_cell.angle_alpha   90.00
_cell.angle_beta   90.00
_cell.angle_gamma   90.00
#
_symmetry.space_group_name_H-M   'P 1'
#
loop_
_entity.id
_entity.type
_entity.pdbx_description
1 polymer ?
#
loop_
_entity_poly.entity_id
_entity_poly.type
_entity_poly.pdbx_seq_one_letter_code
_entity_poly.pdbx_strand_id
1 'polypeptide(L)'
;MPSSCKELREALAQCLQESDCVMVQRNTAADCLRPPLVHELPTKCQQLKKGFGECKRGMVDMRKRFRGNMPVAYKTMADAEDGKGYQLYAGRPAFAGGRGQTDGNEPAPKDWREVENEEYRRQQLAEQLKSGR
;
A
#
# COMPACT_ATOMS: atom_id res chain seq x y z
N MET A 1 -9.33 15.62 5.13
CA MET A 1 -10.20 14.74 4.32
C MET A 1 -10.00 15.10 2.86
N PRO A 2 -9.53 14.20 1.98
CA PRO A 2 -9.34 14.48 0.56
C PRO A 2 -10.72 14.49 -0.11
N SER A 3 -11.55 15.48 0.21
CA SER A 3 -12.94 15.57 -0.22
C SER A 3 -13.09 16.15 -1.64
N SER A 4 -11.98 16.55 -2.26
CA SER A 4 -11.99 17.15 -3.59
C SER A 4 -11.32 16.22 -4.59
N CYS A 5 -12.02 15.88 -5.69
CA CYS A 5 -11.47 15.15 -6.84
C CYS A 5 -10.37 15.91 -7.61
N LYS A 6 -9.64 16.82 -6.94
CA LYS A 6 -8.58 17.66 -7.51
C LYS A 6 -7.39 16.81 -7.90
N GLU A 7 -6.90 15.95 -7.00
CA GLU A 7 -5.76 15.07 -7.28
C GLU A 7 -6.01 14.16 -8.49
N LEU A 8 -7.21 13.55 -8.57
CA LEU A 8 -7.60 12.74 -9.73
C LEU A 8 -7.74 13.57 -11.01
N ARG A 9 -8.19 14.83 -10.91
CA ARG A 9 -8.27 15.74 -12.06
C ARG A 9 -6.88 16.12 -12.57
N GLU A 10 -5.97 16.45 -11.67
CA GLU A 10 -4.59 16.81 -11.99
C GLU A 10 -3.83 15.63 -12.59
N ALA A 11 -3.94 14.44 -11.99
CA ALA A 11 -3.35 13.22 -12.53
C ALA A 11 -3.93 12.86 -13.91
N LEU A 12 -5.23 13.02 -14.12
CA LEU A 12 -5.86 12.79 -15.42
C LEU A 12 -5.40 13.80 -16.46
N ALA A 13 -5.27 15.08 -16.09
CA ALA A 13 -4.75 16.12 -16.97
C ALA A 13 -3.30 15.83 -17.40
N GLN A 14 -2.44 15.44 -16.47
CA GLN A 14 -1.06 15.01 -16.77
C GLN A 14 -1.05 13.80 -17.71
N CYS A 15 -1.86 12.78 -17.44
CA CYS A 15 -1.95 11.59 -18.30
C CYS A 15 -2.39 11.94 -19.74
N LEU A 16 -3.34 12.86 -19.89
CA LEU A 16 -3.78 13.30 -21.21
C LEU A 16 -2.71 14.12 -21.95
N GLN A 17 -1.94 14.94 -21.24
CA GLN A 17 -0.81 15.69 -21.81
C GLN A 17 0.31 14.77 -22.32
N GLU A 18 0.52 13.61 -21.67
CA GLU A 18 1.51 12.61 -22.10
C GLU A 18 0.97 11.69 -23.22
N SER A 19 -0.35 11.66 -23.43
CA SER A 19 -0.98 10.73 -24.37
C SER A 19 -0.93 11.18 -25.83
N ASP A 20 -0.82 10.21 -26.74
CA ASP A 20 -0.77 10.43 -28.19
C ASP A 20 -2.03 11.13 -28.73
N CYS A 21 -3.19 10.95 -28.08
CA CYS A 21 -4.45 11.58 -28.49
C CYS A 21 -4.37 13.12 -28.46
N VAL A 22 -3.64 13.70 -27.49
CA VAL A 22 -3.45 15.15 -27.38
C VAL A 22 -2.15 15.57 -28.06
N MET A 23 -1.06 14.82 -27.88
CA MET A 23 0.26 15.20 -28.40
C MET A 23 0.39 15.02 -29.91
N VAL A 24 -0.06 13.88 -30.45
CA VAL A 24 0.11 13.52 -31.86
C VAL A 24 -1.12 13.88 -32.66
N GLN A 25 -2.30 13.44 -32.22
CA GLN A 25 -3.55 13.65 -32.95
C GLN A 25 -4.15 15.04 -32.75
N ARG A 26 -3.64 15.82 -31.77
CA ARG A 26 -4.08 17.20 -31.45
C ARG A 26 -5.58 17.34 -31.16
N ASN A 27 -6.20 16.28 -30.66
CA ASN A 27 -7.59 16.33 -30.23
C ASN A 27 -7.72 17.10 -28.92
N THR A 28 -8.90 17.63 -28.65
CA THR A 28 -9.15 18.23 -27.33
C THR A 28 -9.17 17.15 -26.26
N ALA A 29 -8.73 17.49 -25.04
CA ALA A 29 -8.78 16.59 -23.90
C ALA A 29 -10.19 16.01 -23.64
N ALA A 30 -11.24 16.77 -23.97
CA ALA A 30 -12.63 16.33 -23.84
C ALA A 30 -13.00 15.27 -24.89
N ASP A 31 -12.50 15.40 -26.11
CA ASP A 31 -12.77 14.46 -27.20
C ASP A 31 -12.02 13.14 -26.99
N CYS A 32 -10.80 13.19 -26.47
CA CYS A 32 -10.06 12.01 -26.05
C CYS A 32 -10.81 11.17 -24.99
N LEU A 33 -11.65 11.79 -24.16
CA LEU A 33 -12.43 11.09 -23.13
C LEU A 33 -13.77 10.52 -23.62
N ARG A 34 -14.13 10.73 -24.89
CA ARG A 34 -15.34 10.20 -25.52
C ARG A 34 -15.04 8.98 -26.41
N PRO A 35 -15.99 8.04 -26.55
CA PRO A 35 -15.86 6.99 -27.56
C PRO A 35 -15.80 7.60 -28.97
N PRO A 36 -14.99 7.06 -29.90
CA PRO A 36 -14.20 5.83 -29.82
C PRO A 36 -12.77 5.97 -29.23
N LEU A 37 -12.24 7.18 -29.14
CA LEU A 37 -10.81 7.43 -28.84
C LEU A 37 -10.39 6.96 -27.43
N VAL A 38 -11.34 6.88 -26.49
CA VAL A 38 -11.12 6.36 -25.13
C VAL A 38 -10.43 5.00 -25.11
N HIS A 39 -10.72 4.14 -26.09
CA HIS A 39 -10.18 2.79 -26.15
C HIS A 39 -8.73 2.74 -26.62
N GLU A 40 -8.28 3.76 -27.36
CA GLU A 40 -6.90 3.90 -27.83
C GLU A 40 -5.98 4.51 -26.77
N LEU A 41 -6.55 5.14 -25.74
CA LEU A 41 -5.75 5.73 -24.66
C LEU A 41 -5.03 4.68 -23.82
N PRO A 42 -3.86 5.02 -23.25
CA PRO A 42 -3.14 4.16 -22.32
C PRO A 42 -4.02 3.70 -21.15
N THR A 43 -3.80 2.47 -20.70
CA THR A 43 -4.54 1.86 -19.58
C THR A 43 -4.52 2.72 -18.31
N LYS A 44 -3.40 3.41 -18.04
CA LYS A 44 -3.25 4.39 -16.96
C LYS A 44 -4.30 5.51 -17.06
N CYS A 45 -4.51 6.10 -18.23
CA CYS A 45 -5.49 7.18 -18.42
C CYS A 45 -6.92 6.65 -18.35
N GLN A 46 -7.18 5.43 -18.83
CA GLN A 46 -8.49 4.78 -18.70
C GLN A 46 -8.87 4.52 -17.23
N GLN A 47 -7.91 4.08 -16.42
CA GLN A 47 -8.08 3.91 -14.97
C GLN A 47 -8.36 5.24 -14.27
N LEU A 48 -7.60 6.30 -14.60
CA LEU A 48 -7.82 7.64 -14.05
C LEU A 48 -9.19 8.21 -14.43
N LYS A 49 -9.65 7.99 -15.66
CA LYS A 49 -11.01 8.35 -16.10
C LYS A 49 -12.08 7.67 -15.25
N LYS A 50 -11.94 6.36 -14.99
CA LYS A 50 -12.87 5.60 -14.14
C LYS A 50 -12.87 6.14 -12.71
N GLY A 51 -11.69 6.30 -12.10
CA GLY A 51 -11.53 6.84 -10.75
C GLY A 51 -12.09 8.25 -10.60
N PHE A 52 -11.86 9.14 -11.58
CA PHE A 52 -12.44 10.48 -11.58
C PHE A 52 -13.98 10.46 -11.68
N GLY A 53 -14.54 9.57 -12.49
CA GLY A 53 -15.98 9.36 -12.60
C GLY A 53 -16.62 8.86 -11.30
N GLU A 54 -15.98 7.89 -10.64
CA GLU A 54 -16.39 7.40 -9.32
C GLU A 54 -16.28 8.48 -8.25
N CYS A 55 -15.20 9.27 -8.28
CA CYS A 55 -15.01 10.37 -7.35
C CYS A 55 -16.13 11.41 -7.47
N LYS A 56 -16.44 11.86 -8.70
CA LYS A 56 -17.56 12.79 -8.94
C LYS A 56 -18.91 12.20 -8.54
N ARG A 57 -19.16 10.92 -8.83
CA ARG A 57 -20.39 10.24 -8.40
C ARG A 57 -20.52 10.23 -6.87
N GLY A 58 -19.43 9.97 -6.14
CA GLY A 58 -19.44 10.01 -4.68
C GLY A 58 -19.65 11.41 -4.08
N MET A 59 -19.28 12.47 -4.81
CA MET A 59 -19.63 13.84 -4.42
C MET A 59 -21.12 14.14 -4.58
N VAL A 60 -21.80 13.55 -5.57
CA VAL A 60 -23.24 13.79 -5.82
C VAL A 60 -24.12 12.87 -4.96
N ASP A 61 -23.70 11.63 -4.76
CA ASP A 61 -24.45 10.60 -4.03
C ASP A 61 -24.33 10.76 -2.50
N MET A 62 -25.44 11.14 -1.85
CA MET A 62 -25.52 11.33 -0.39
C MET A 62 -25.11 10.09 0.40
N ARG A 63 -25.37 8.88 -0.12
CA ARG A 63 -25.04 7.61 0.56
C ARG A 63 -23.52 7.37 0.62
N LYS A 64 -22.77 7.92 -0.34
CA LYS A 64 -21.31 7.79 -0.45
C LYS A 64 -20.57 8.92 0.27
N ARG A 65 -21.22 10.05 0.55
CA ARG A 65 -20.64 11.15 1.34
C ARG A 65 -20.27 10.74 2.76
N PHE A 66 -21.10 9.91 3.41
CA PHE A 66 -20.88 9.48 4.80
C PHE A 66 -19.79 8.41 4.97
N ARG A 67 -19.65 7.50 4.01
CA ARG A 67 -18.63 6.44 4.05
C ARG A 67 -17.27 6.89 3.51
N GLY A 68 -17.20 8.14 3.01
CA GLY A 68 -16.07 8.65 2.26
C GLY A 68 -16.00 8.01 0.88
N ASN A 69 -15.58 8.80 -0.12
CA ASN A 69 -15.04 8.18 -1.33
C ASN A 69 -13.79 7.43 -0.91
N MET A 70 -13.76 6.12 -1.15
CA MET A 70 -12.53 5.35 -1.03
C MET A 70 -11.48 6.04 -1.93
N PRO A 71 -10.32 6.44 -1.40
CA PRO A 71 -9.27 6.96 -2.24
C PRO A 71 -8.87 5.85 -3.20
N VAL A 72 -9.13 6.04 -4.50
CA VAL A 72 -8.42 5.33 -5.55
C VAL A 72 -7.01 5.90 -5.52
N ALA A 73 -6.24 5.47 -4.53
CA ALA A 73 -4.93 6.02 -4.26
C ALA A 73 -4.00 5.49 -5.35
N TYR A 74 -3.80 6.28 -6.39
CA TYR A 74 -2.73 6.11 -7.38
C TYR A 74 -1.37 5.85 -6.68
N LYS A 75 -1.14 6.47 -5.50
CA LYS A 75 0.03 6.24 -4.66
C LYS A 75 0.12 4.82 -4.07
N THR A 76 -1.01 4.15 -3.79
CA THR A 76 -1.00 2.81 -3.21
C THR A 76 -0.39 1.74 -4.11
N MET A 77 -0.30 1.96 -5.43
CA MET A 77 0.43 1.02 -6.30
C MET A 77 1.95 1.19 -6.18
N ALA A 78 2.45 2.42 -5.98
CA ALA A 78 3.86 2.66 -5.69
C ALA A 78 4.22 2.21 -4.25
N ASP A 79 3.32 2.46 -3.28
CA ASP A 79 3.53 2.06 -1.88
C ASP A 79 3.36 0.54 -1.64
N ALA A 80 2.78 -0.19 -2.60
CA ALA A 80 2.67 -1.66 -2.55
C ALA A 80 4.03 -2.35 -2.74
N GLU A 81 4.96 -1.73 -3.48
CA GLU A 81 6.32 -2.26 -3.66
C GLU A 81 7.15 -2.14 -2.36
N ASP A 82 6.84 -1.14 -1.53
CA ASP A 82 7.44 -0.89 -0.22
C ASP A 82 6.88 -1.76 0.93
N GLY A 83 5.97 -2.70 0.64
CA GLY A 83 5.29 -3.51 1.67
C GLY A 83 4.33 -2.71 2.57
N LYS A 84 4.09 -1.43 2.24
CA LYS A 84 3.14 -0.52 2.91
C LYS A 84 1.77 -0.57 2.21
N GLY A 85 1.37 -1.76 1.80
CA GLY A 85 0.10 -1.99 1.10
C GLY A 85 -1.11 -1.66 2.00
N TYR A 86 -2.07 -0.93 1.44
CA TYR A 86 -3.37 -0.71 2.08
C TYR A 86 -4.20 -2.00 2.04
N GLN A 87 -4.55 -2.57 3.19
CA GLN A 87 -5.55 -3.64 3.25
C GLN A 87 -6.95 -3.02 3.05
N LEU A 88 -7.75 -3.61 2.16
CA LEU A 88 -9.10 -3.17 1.82
C LEU A 88 -10.05 -3.17 3.03
N TYR A 89 -9.74 -4.00 4.02
CA TYR A 89 -10.32 -3.99 5.36
C TYR A 89 -9.26 -3.49 6.34
N ALA A 90 -9.65 -2.69 7.34
CA ALA A 90 -8.82 -1.95 8.28
C ALA A 90 -7.83 -2.78 9.15
N GLY A 91 -6.99 -3.60 8.53
CA GLY A 91 -5.94 -4.39 9.14
C GLY A 91 -4.56 -3.88 8.72
N ARG A 92 -3.59 -4.00 9.62
CA ARG A 92 -2.18 -3.84 9.25
C ARG A 92 -1.78 -5.02 8.36
N PRO A 93 -0.96 -4.80 7.31
CA PRO A 93 -0.37 -5.89 6.54
C PRO A 93 0.24 -6.93 7.48
N ALA A 94 0.09 -8.21 7.16
CA ALA A 94 0.69 -9.31 7.92
C ALA A 94 2.21 -9.15 8.10
N PHE A 95 2.85 -8.39 7.20
CA PHE A 95 4.29 -8.14 7.17
C PHE A 95 4.69 -6.71 7.61
N ALA A 96 3.74 -5.87 8.03
CA ALA A 96 4.00 -4.46 8.38
C ALA A 96 4.25 -4.21 9.88
N GLY A 97 4.61 -5.25 10.64
CA GLY A 97 4.86 -5.07 12.07
C GLY A 97 5.71 -6.16 12.70
N GLY A 98 6.78 -5.72 13.38
CA GLY A 98 7.31 -6.36 14.57
C GLY A 98 8.83 -6.44 14.65
N ARG A 99 9.47 -6.86 13.57
CA ARG A 99 10.94 -6.92 13.48
C ARG A 99 11.34 -6.13 12.23
N GLY A 100 12.47 -5.44 12.29
CA GLY A 100 13.00 -4.71 11.13
C GLY A 100 13.22 -5.63 9.93
N GLN A 101 13.80 -5.09 8.87
CA GLN A 101 14.19 -5.91 7.72
C GLN A 101 15.20 -6.97 8.19
N THR A 102 14.87 -8.26 8.04
CA THR A 102 15.74 -9.37 8.46
C THR A 102 16.41 -9.98 7.23
N ASP A 103 17.69 -10.35 7.38
CA ASP A 103 18.50 -10.96 6.31
C ASP A 103 18.22 -12.47 6.12
N GLY A 104 17.22 -13.01 6.83
CA GLY A 104 16.84 -14.43 6.77
C GLY A 104 17.84 -15.42 7.38
N ASN A 105 18.98 -14.93 7.89
CA ASN A 105 20.07 -15.74 8.45
C ASN A 105 20.27 -15.51 9.96
N GLU A 106 19.23 -15.04 10.64
CA GLU A 106 19.28 -14.77 12.08
C GLU A 106 19.09 -16.07 12.87
N PRO A 107 19.88 -16.32 13.94
CA PRO A 107 19.65 -17.46 14.81
C PRO A 107 18.27 -17.36 15.46
N ALA A 108 17.60 -18.51 15.58
CA ALA A 108 16.30 -18.57 16.24
C ALA A 108 16.41 -18.00 17.68
N PRO A 109 15.38 -17.25 18.15
CA PRO A 109 15.38 -16.76 19.52
C PRO A 109 15.43 -17.94 20.49
N LYS A 110 16.35 -17.90 21.45
CA LYS A 110 16.51 -18.96 22.46
C LYS A 110 15.23 -19.10 23.29
N ASP A 111 14.79 -20.34 23.53
CA ASP A 111 13.65 -20.62 24.39
C ASP A 111 14.02 -20.33 25.86
N TRP A 112 13.09 -19.75 26.62
CA TRP A 112 13.29 -19.42 28.03
C TRP A 112 13.60 -20.67 28.87
N ARG A 113 13.02 -21.83 28.50
CA ARG A 113 13.28 -23.12 29.17
C ARG A 113 14.73 -23.58 29.03
N GLU A 114 15.36 -23.31 27.89
CA GLU A 114 16.76 -23.68 27.66
C GLU A 114 17.69 -22.83 28.52
N VAL A 115 17.39 -21.54 28.63
CA VAL A 115 18.12 -20.59 29.49
C VAL A 115 18.00 -21.01 30.96
N GLU A 116 16.79 -21.28 31.45
CA GLU A 116 16.57 -21.73 32.83
C GLU A 116 17.27 -23.07 33.14
N ASN A 117 17.20 -24.03 32.20
CA ASN A 117 17.90 -25.31 32.35
C ASN A 117 19.43 -25.16 32.38
N GLU A 118 19.99 -24.27 31.56
CA GLU A 118 21.41 -23.94 31.58
C GLU A 118 21.83 -23.32 32.91
N GLU A 119 21.04 -22.40 33.44
CA GLU A 119 21.27 -21.79 34.75
C GLU A 119 21.20 -22.82 35.89
N TYR A 120 20.19 -23.70 35.88
CA TYR A 120 20.06 -24.78 36.85
C TYR A 120 21.27 -25.72 36.85
N ARG A 121 21.75 -26.13 35.66
CA ARG A 121 22.96 -26.95 35.52
C ARG A 121 24.21 -26.23 36.05
N ARG A 122 24.33 -24.92 35.83
CA ARG A 122 25.44 -24.11 36.36
C ARG A 122 25.40 -24.02 37.89
N GLN A 123 24.22 -23.90 38.49
CA GLN A 123 24.04 -23.90 39.94
C GLN A 123 24.46 -25.24 40.55
N GLN A 124 24.00 -26.35 39.97
CA GLN A 124 24.38 -27.72 40.39
C GLN A 124 25.90 -27.94 40.34
N LEU A 125 26.55 -27.54 39.24
CA LEU A 125 28.02 -27.63 39.11
C LEU A 125 28.74 -26.77 40.16
N ALA A 126 28.22 -25.57 40.44
CA ALA A 126 28.80 -24.69 41.45
C ALA A 126 28.65 -25.25 42.87
N GLU A 127 27.54 -25.94 43.17
CA GLU A 127 27.33 -26.64 44.44
C GLU A 127 28.26 -27.84 44.59
N GLN A 128 28.43 -28.64 43.54
CA GLN A 128 29.37 -29.77 43.55
C GLN A 128 30.83 -29.33 43.72
N LEU A 129 31.23 -28.22 43.09
CA LEU A 129 32.57 -27.64 43.27
C LEU A 129 32.81 -27.08 44.68
N LYS A 130 31.74 -26.66 45.37
CA LYS A 130 31.80 -26.21 46.77
C LYS A 130 31.86 -27.38 47.75
N SER A 131 31.19 -28.49 47.46
CA SER A 131 31.20 -29.68 48.32
C SER A 131 32.45 -30.54 48.15
N GLY A 132 33.17 -30.42 47.02
CA GLY A 132 34.45 -31.10 46.76
C GLY A 132 35.70 -30.36 47.26
N ARG A 133 35.56 -29.33 48.12
CA ARG A 133 36.68 -28.59 48.74
C ARG A 133 36.65 -28.73 50.25
#